data_AF-A0A9X8MJU6-F1
#
_entry.id   AF-A0A9X8MJU6-F1
#
_cell.length_a   1.000
_cell.length_b   1.000
_cell.length_c   1.000
_cell.angle_alpha   90.00
_cell.angle_beta   90.00
_cell.angle_gamma   90.00
#
_symmetry.space_group_name_H-M   'P 1'
#
loop_
_entity.id
_entity.type
_entity.pdbx_description
1 polymer ?
#
loop_
_entity_poly.entity_id
_entity_poly.type
_entity_poly.pdbx_seq_one_letter_code
_entity_poly.pdbx_strand_id
1 'polypeptide(L)'
;MDDHTTHDVRTADHDHATNHDYLAGRHAPEGSPAHRLHLWIARLHDVMTLFYEQFMYEGWEHEYTAASLPELEEAMLGFCSHDDGKDDGNALYAEAVAAYLGETLLEEAGGRWDWDPTAGTDGLPVVRPDPALALPPVVPLLVVGQALREKSGQVLATAVRLQRAAVRDRQREHPEWWPRRVHTPWVNTGAIISSCHAAERWRNQRMVDYLHWWAEEAGGRERWLFTPASLDALQALLRKHFRTVEDYDRVADERFWIMAAWYVGHYVVEKKDALWQYREIDPDAPPGAPHAADDHWTGSAFVSQRLRHDGHAAHPWAMLREAVAGKDLHEIVDRFPDPRPHGEYAEAPPWPEALWPQARPEHLATPALPPLTEAELAALTAADDLAGPDWCDNHRLHTWLAQRRAAFPAWADAAGGGTAAWDFSPESLDRLEDLVRGRFATYEEIAAARNDPFLVGAAWYFGEVQVRECGALWRCRPQPPEDPDDLHDVPMVQAREPAPDEDQDEDEDWEDDENDGEDDEDYVHICDPTGELRALLLRGPENHLRATLEHYG
;
A
#
# COMPACT_ATOMS: atom_id res chain seq x y z
N MET A 1 30.58 10.64 55.52
CA MET A 1 31.81 10.77 54.73
C MET A 1 31.62 9.88 53.53
N ASP A 2 31.31 10.56 52.44
CA ASP A 2 31.42 10.20 51.04
C ASP A 2 30.53 9.10 50.48
N ASP A 3 29.37 9.61 50.07
CA ASP A 3 28.46 9.16 49.02
C ASP A 3 29.19 9.07 47.68
N HIS A 4 29.10 7.94 46.98
CA HIS A 4 29.59 7.78 45.61
C HIS A 4 28.40 7.65 44.68
N THR A 5 27.99 8.81 44.18
CA THR A 5 27.08 8.97 43.05
C THR A 5 27.78 8.48 41.79
N THR A 6 27.39 7.31 41.31
CA THR A 6 27.71 6.84 39.96
C THR A 6 26.92 7.68 38.97
N HIS A 7 27.62 8.47 38.16
CA HIS A 7 27.04 9.17 37.02
C HIS A 7 26.54 8.15 36.00
N ASP A 8 25.24 7.91 36.02
CA ASP A 8 24.50 7.28 34.92
C ASP A 8 24.42 8.31 33.78
N VAL A 9 25.24 8.10 32.75
CA VAL A 9 25.18 8.87 31.50
C VAL A 9 23.94 8.36 30.76
N ARG A 10 22.79 8.93 31.12
CA ARG A 10 21.60 8.95 30.26
C ARG A 10 21.97 9.73 29.00
N THR A 11 22.37 9.02 27.96
CA THR A 11 22.28 9.52 26.58
C THR A 11 20.81 9.82 26.31
N ALA A 12 20.54 11.08 26.01
CA ALA A 12 19.23 11.58 25.61
C ALA A 12 18.88 11.00 24.23
N ASP A 13 18.13 9.90 24.23
CA ASP A 13 17.34 9.46 23.09
C ASP A 13 15.99 10.20 23.20
N HIS A 14 15.94 11.39 22.60
CA HIS A 14 14.75 12.25 22.57
C HIS A 14 13.92 11.97 21.31
N ASP A 15 12.64 11.72 21.54
CA ASP A 15 11.49 11.94 20.64
C ASP A 15 11.52 11.27 19.27
N HIS A 16 11.08 10.01 19.24
CA HIS A 16 10.53 9.41 18.03
C HIS A 16 9.01 9.57 18.05
N ALA A 17 8.51 10.42 17.15
CA ALA A 17 7.10 10.48 16.83
C ALA A 17 6.66 9.10 16.33
N THR A 18 5.65 8.52 16.98
CA THR A 18 5.06 7.23 16.57
C THR A 18 3.66 7.48 16.04
N ASN A 19 2.98 6.47 15.48
CA ASN A 19 1.58 6.59 15.03
C ASN A 19 0.66 7.14 16.14
N HIS A 20 1.05 6.98 17.41
CA HIS A 20 0.37 7.57 18.56
C HIS A 20 0.26 9.10 18.48
N ASP A 21 1.16 9.79 17.79
CA ASP A 21 1.16 11.25 17.67
C ASP A 21 -0.05 11.74 16.86
N TYR A 22 -0.41 11.03 15.78
CA TYR A 22 -1.62 11.32 15.02
C TYR A 22 -2.90 11.02 15.80
N LEU A 23 -2.88 9.96 16.61
CA LEU A 23 -4.03 9.52 17.38
C LEU A 23 -4.26 10.37 18.64
N ALA A 24 -3.20 10.95 19.21
CA ALA A 24 -3.28 11.88 20.33
C ALA A 24 -4.15 13.12 20.00
N GLY A 25 -4.19 13.53 18.73
CA GLY A 25 -5.03 14.63 18.25
C GLY A 25 -6.53 14.43 18.48
N ARG A 26 -7.00 13.19 18.67
CA ARG A 26 -8.39 12.88 19.06
C ARG A 26 -8.81 13.56 20.37
N HIS A 27 -7.88 13.73 21.29
CA HIS A 27 -8.12 14.32 22.61
C HIS A 27 -7.68 15.78 22.69
N ALA A 28 -7.18 16.35 21.58
CA ALA A 28 -6.82 17.75 21.51
C ALA A 28 -8.07 18.65 21.51
N PRO A 29 -7.96 19.93 21.93
CA PRO A 29 -9.06 20.87 21.85
C PRO A 29 -9.63 20.97 20.44
N GLU A 30 -10.96 20.99 20.33
CA GLU A 30 -11.66 21.11 19.05
C GLU A 30 -11.17 22.33 18.27
N GLY A 31 -10.89 22.13 16.98
CA GLY A 31 -10.37 23.15 16.08
C GLY A 31 -8.88 23.46 16.19
N SER A 32 -8.15 22.91 17.17
CA SER A 32 -6.69 23.04 17.26
C SER A 32 -5.98 22.35 16.08
N PRO A 33 -4.73 22.74 15.73
CA PRO A 33 -3.97 22.08 14.65
C PRO A 33 -3.85 20.56 14.83
N ALA A 34 -3.62 20.08 16.06
CA ALA A 34 -3.55 18.65 16.35
C ALA A 34 -4.91 17.93 16.15
N HIS A 35 -6.02 18.58 16.52
CA HIS A 35 -7.35 18.05 16.24
C HIS A 35 -7.64 18.01 14.74
N ARG A 36 -7.33 19.08 14.00
CA ARG A 36 -7.51 19.13 12.54
C ARG A 36 -6.64 18.10 11.80
N LEU A 37 -5.39 17.93 12.23
CA LEU A 37 -4.51 16.89 11.72
C LEU A 37 -5.09 15.49 11.93
N HIS A 38 -5.57 15.17 13.14
CA HIS A 38 -6.22 13.88 13.42
C HIS A 38 -7.36 13.58 12.46
N LEU A 39 -8.15 14.60 12.12
CA LEU A 39 -9.34 14.45 11.29
C LEU A 39 -9.00 14.37 9.81
N TRP A 40 -7.92 15.05 9.38
CA TRP A 40 -7.30 14.80 8.09
C TRP A 40 -6.82 13.36 7.96
N ILE A 41 -6.03 12.85 8.92
CA ILE A 41 -5.52 11.47 8.89
C ILE A 41 -6.68 10.44 8.89
N ALA A 42 -7.70 10.64 9.72
CA ALA A 42 -8.87 9.76 9.73
C ALA A 42 -9.63 9.76 8.39
N ARG A 43 -9.63 10.89 7.67
CA ARG A 43 -10.27 11.02 6.36
C ARG A 43 -9.40 10.52 5.21
N LEU A 44 -8.07 10.52 5.36
CA LEU A 44 -7.12 10.14 4.31
C LEU A 44 -7.42 8.73 3.80
N HIS A 45 -7.75 7.80 4.69
CA HIS A 45 -8.18 6.44 4.34
C HIS A 45 -9.44 6.43 3.45
N ASP A 46 -10.48 7.15 3.85
CA ASP A 46 -11.76 7.20 3.12
C ASP A 46 -11.57 7.85 1.73
N VAL A 47 -10.78 8.93 1.66
CA VAL A 47 -10.45 9.64 0.41
C VAL A 47 -9.60 8.76 -0.52
N MET A 48 -8.66 7.98 0.00
CA MET A 48 -7.81 7.13 -0.82
C MET A 48 -8.52 5.88 -1.31
N THR A 49 -9.43 5.32 -0.50
CA THR A 49 -10.35 4.24 -0.94
C THR A 49 -11.22 4.72 -2.11
N LEU A 50 -11.78 5.92 -1.98
CA LEU A 50 -12.55 6.57 -3.02
C LEU A 50 -11.78 6.77 -4.33
N PHE A 51 -10.55 7.26 -4.18
CA PHE A 51 -9.68 7.55 -5.29
C PHE A 51 -9.50 6.31 -6.18
N TYR A 52 -9.22 5.18 -5.54
CA TYR A 52 -9.09 3.87 -6.17
C TYR A 52 -10.37 3.48 -6.93
N GLU A 53 -11.51 3.46 -6.24
CA GLU A 53 -12.75 2.92 -6.80
C GLU A 53 -13.34 3.74 -7.94
N GLN A 54 -13.11 5.05 -7.95
CA GLN A 54 -13.84 5.95 -8.83
C GLN A 54 -13.02 6.42 -10.03
N PHE A 55 -11.69 6.46 -9.91
CA PHE A 55 -10.87 7.18 -10.87
C PHE A 55 -9.77 6.37 -11.53
N MET A 56 -9.52 5.14 -11.07
CA MET A 56 -8.41 4.33 -11.56
C MET A 56 -8.93 3.12 -12.36
N TYR A 57 -8.26 2.81 -13.47
CA TYR A 57 -8.60 1.70 -14.37
C TYR A 57 -7.90 0.40 -13.92
N GLU A 58 -8.39 -0.75 -14.43
CA GLU A 58 -7.75 -2.05 -14.22
C GLU A 58 -6.29 -2.00 -14.71
N GLY A 59 -5.32 -2.07 -13.79
CA GLY A 59 -3.88 -2.07 -14.09
C GLY A 59 -3.02 -1.06 -13.32
N TRP A 60 -3.62 -0.07 -12.64
CA TRP A 60 -2.83 0.87 -11.83
C TRP A 60 -2.43 0.27 -10.47
N GLU A 61 -1.14 0.04 -10.26
CA GLU A 61 -0.58 -0.45 -8.99
C GLU A 61 -0.33 0.68 -7.98
N HIS A 62 -0.95 0.58 -6.80
CA HIS A 62 -1.05 1.65 -5.81
C HIS A 62 0.09 1.61 -4.77
N GLU A 63 1.32 1.85 -5.21
CA GLU A 63 2.50 1.82 -4.32
C GLU A 63 2.97 3.22 -3.87
N TYR A 64 2.17 4.27 -4.12
CA TYR A 64 2.55 5.67 -3.83
C TYR A 64 3.91 6.05 -4.43
N THR A 65 4.14 5.63 -5.67
CA THR A 65 5.43 5.80 -6.34
C THR A 65 5.56 7.18 -6.97
N ALA A 66 6.78 7.71 -6.99
CA ALA A 66 7.07 8.93 -7.74
C ALA A 66 6.80 8.78 -9.25
N ALA A 67 6.98 7.57 -9.79
CA ALA A 67 6.85 7.26 -11.21
C ALA A 67 5.41 7.47 -11.74
N SER A 68 4.42 7.32 -10.87
CA SER A 68 2.99 7.44 -11.24
C SER A 68 2.51 8.90 -11.31
N LEU A 69 3.27 9.85 -10.76
CA LEU A 69 2.83 11.25 -10.64
C LEU A 69 2.58 11.98 -11.98
N PRO A 70 3.34 11.75 -13.07
CA PRO A 70 3.02 12.35 -14.36
C PRO A 70 1.66 11.91 -14.89
N GLU A 71 1.38 10.60 -14.86
CA GLU A 71 0.10 10.03 -15.30
C GLU A 71 -1.06 10.51 -14.41
N LEU A 72 -0.81 10.60 -13.09
CA LEU A 72 -1.77 11.12 -12.12
C LEU A 72 -2.13 12.60 -12.40
N GLU A 73 -1.13 13.43 -12.71
CA GLU A 73 -1.36 14.83 -13.07
C GLU A 73 -2.15 14.94 -14.38
N GLU A 74 -1.81 14.14 -15.40
CA GLU A 74 -2.53 14.11 -16.67
C GLU A 74 -4.00 13.71 -16.49
N ALA A 75 -4.26 12.62 -15.76
CA ALA A 75 -5.61 12.16 -15.44
C ALA A 75 -6.40 13.26 -14.69
N MET A 76 -5.76 13.92 -13.73
CA MET A 76 -6.35 15.05 -13.01
C MET A 76 -6.68 16.23 -13.92
N LEU A 77 -5.76 16.63 -14.80
CA LEU A 77 -5.99 17.72 -15.74
C LEU A 77 -7.13 17.38 -16.70
N GLY A 78 -7.21 16.13 -17.16
CA GLY A 78 -8.30 15.62 -17.98
C GLY A 78 -9.64 15.70 -17.26
N PHE A 79 -9.72 15.19 -16.02
CA PHE A 79 -10.92 15.19 -15.20
C PHE A 79 -11.42 16.63 -14.94
N CYS A 80 -10.55 17.48 -14.41
CA CYS A 80 -10.91 18.86 -14.05
C CYS A 80 -11.08 19.79 -15.26
N SER A 81 -10.68 19.39 -16.48
CA SER A 81 -10.96 20.19 -17.69
C SER A 81 -12.46 20.26 -18.03
N HIS A 82 -13.25 19.32 -17.49
CA HIS A 82 -14.71 19.27 -17.67
C HIS A 82 -15.49 19.99 -16.55
N ASP A 83 -14.79 20.59 -15.57
CA ASP A 83 -15.38 21.35 -14.48
C ASP A 83 -16.00 22.67 -14.99
N ASP A 84 -17.32 22.81 -14.87
CA ASP A 84 -18.02 24.07 -15.17
C ASP A 84 -18.00 25.07 -13.98
N GLY A 85 -17.26 24.74 -12.92
CA GLY A 85 -17.05 25.54 -11.71
C GLY A 85 -18.17 25.40 -10.67
N LYS A 86 -19.12 24.49 -10.88
CA LYS A 86 -20.27 24.26 -9.99
C LYS A 86 -20.24 22.89 -9.31
N ASP A 87 -19.24 22.07 -9.58
CA ASP A 87 -19.24 20.66 -9.19
C ASP A 87 -18.30 20.39 -8.00
N ASP A 88 -18.89 19.97 -6.88
CA ASP A 88 -18.16 19.56 -5.68
C ASP A 88 -17.40 18.22 -5.86
N GLY A 89 -17.68 17.48 -6.95
CA GLY A 89 -16.93 16.28 -7.33
C GLY A 89 -15.44 16.54 -7.58
N ASN A 90 -15.08 17.73 -8.08
CA ASN A 90 -13.69 18.13 -8.31
C ASN A 90 -12.92 18.38 -7.01
N ALA A 91 -13.60 18.79 -5.93
CA ALA A 91 -12.97 19.05 -4.64
C ALA A 91 -12.42 17.76 -4.02
N LEU A 92 -13.24 16.71 -4.03
CA LEU A 92 -12.88 15.40 -3.49
C LEU A 92 -11.74 14.76 -4.27
N TYR A 93 -11.77 14.86 -5.60
CA TYR A 93 -10.70 14.38 -6.47
C TYR A 93 -9.38 15.12 -6.22
N ALA A 94 -9.41 16.46 -6.16
CA ALA A 94 -8.22 17.27 -5.88
C ALA A 94 -7.62 16.99 -4.48
N GLU A 95 -8.48 16.79 -3.48
CA GLU A 95 -8.07 16.37 -2.12
C GLU A 95 -7.44 14.97 -2.13
N ALA A 96 -7.95 14.05 -2.96
CA ALA A 96 -7.38 12.72 -3.12
C ALA A 96 -6.01 12.72 -3.80
N VAL A 97 -5.85 13.49 -4.88
CA VAL A 97 -4.54 13.70 -5.51
C VAL A 97 -3.56 14.34 -4.52
N ALA A 98 -4.03 15.29 -3.69
CA ALA A 98 -3.20 15.89 -2.65
C ALA A 98 -2.79 14.89 -1.56
N ALA A 99 -3.68 13.97 -1.18
CA ALA A 99 -3.36 12.88 -0.25
C ALA A 99 -2.33 11.91 -0.86
N TYR A 100 -2.54 11.48 -2.10
CA TYR A 100 -1.60 10.60 -2.83
C TYR A 100 -0.21 11.24 -2.96
N LEU A 101 -0.17 12.51 -3.40
CA LEU A 101 1.07 13.29 -3.48
C LEU A 101 1.75 13.37 -2.11
N GLY A 102 0.99 13.61 -1.04
CA GLY A 102 1.56 13.71 0.29
C GLY A 102 2.20 12.41 0.78
N GLU A 103 1.55 11.27 0.56
CA GLU A 103 2.13 9.94 0.88
C GLU A 103 3.35 9.64 0.01
N THR A 104 3.32 10.00 -1.28
CA THR A 104 4.49 9.89 -2.16
C THR A 104 5.66 10.74 -1.63
N LEU A 105 5.40 11.99 -1.21
CA LEU A 105 6.43 12.85 -0.62
C LEU A 105 7.01 12.27 0.68
N LEU A 106 6.19 11.59 1.50
CA LEU A 106 6.64 10.93 2.72
C LEU A 106 7.46 9.67 2.45
N GLU A 107 7.12 8.89 1.41
CA GLU A 107 7.92 7.75 0.96
C GLU A 107 9.31 8.21 0.49
N GLU A 108 9.35 9.31 -0.27
CA GLU A 108 10.58 9.78 -0.90
C GLU A 108 11.49 10.59 0.05
N ALA A 109 10.90 11.40 0.93
CA ALA A 109 11.61 12.40 1.74
C ALA A 109 11.51 12.14 3.25
N GLY A 110 10.82 11.08 3.67
CA GLY A 110 10.54 10.82 5.08
C GLY A 110 9.67 11.89 5.72
N GLY A 111 9.76 12.01 7.03
CA GLY A 111 9.07 13.03 7.81
C GLY A 111 7.66 12.64 8.23
N ARG A 112 6.72 13.58 8.19
CA ARG A 112 5.34 13.35 8.66
C ARG A 112 4.34 14.35 8.08
N TRP A 113 3.07 13.96 8.04
CA TRP A 113 1.97 14.92 8.01
C TRP A 113 1.97 15.83 9.24
N ASP A 114 1.56 17.08 9.02
CA ASP A 114 1.26 18.07 10.05
C ASP A 114 0.12 19.00 9.57
N TRP A 115 -0.34 19.89 10.45
CA TRP A 115 -1.29 20.95 10.10
C TRP A 115 -0.62 22.31 10.21
N ASP A 116 -0.58 23.07 9.10
CA ASP A 116 -0.10 24.45 9.11
C ASP A 116 -1.28 25.42 9.17
N PRO A 117 -1.50 26.15 10.28
CA PRO A 117 -2.59 27.11 10.41
C PRO A 117 -2.40 28.36 9.53
N THR A 118 -1.22 28.55 8.93
CA THR A 118 -0.90 29.70 8.07
C THR A 118 -1.02 29.39 6.58
N ALA A 119 -1.17 28.12 6.21
CA ALA A 119 -1.37 27.70 4.82
C ALA A 119 -2.82 27.94 4.37
N GLY A 120 -3.02 28.40 3.13
CA GLY A 120 -4.37 28.73 2.64
C GLY A 120 -5.02 29.87 3.43
N THR A 121 -6.35 29.81 3.60
CA THR A 121 -7.13 30.83 4.32
C THR A 121 -7.40 30.48 5.78
N ASP A 122 -7.56 29.19 6.11
CA ASP A 122 -7.83 28.71 7.48
C ASP A 122 -6.94 27.52 7.88
N GLY A 123 -5.79 27.36 7.23
CA GLY A 123 -4.86 26.26 7.49
C GLY A 123 -5.12 25.03 6.64
N LEU A 124 -4.05 24.31 6.31
CA LEU A 124 -4.08 23.13 5.45
C LEU A 124 -3.19 22.02 5.99
N PRO A 125 -3.46 20.75 5.61
CA PRO A 125 -2.53 19.66 5.85
C PRO A 125 -1.24 19.88 5.04
N VAL A 126 -0.10 19.62 5.68
CA VAL A 126 1.23 19.77 5.09
C VAL A 126 2.05 18.52 5.32
N VAL A 127 2.95 18.23 4.39
CA VAL A 127 4.02 17.26 4.57
C VAL A 127 5.24 18.00 5.05
N ARG A 128 5.75 17.63 6.22
CA ARG A 128 7.05 18.05 6.70
C ARG A 128 8.06 16.95 6.35
N PRO A 129 9.01 17.18 5.43
CA PRO A 129 10.06 16.21 5.13
C PRO A 129 10.91 15.88 6.36
N ASP A 130 11.73 14.83 6.27
CA ASP A 130 12.67 14.48 7.34
C ASP A 130 13.45 15.73 7.79
N PRO A 131 13.46 16.07 9.10
CA PRO A 131 14.15 17.26 9.60
C PRO A 131 15.63 17.36 9.20
N ALA A 132 16.30 16.22 8.92
CA ALA A 132 17.67 16.18 8.45
C ALA A 132 17.87 16.82 7.06
N LEU A 133 16.81 16.94 6.25
CA LEU A 133 16.84 17.60 4.95
C LEU A 133 16.77 19.13 5.05
N ALA A 134 16.33 19.67 6.20
CA ALA A 134 16.14 21.11 6.43
C ALA A 134 15.27 21.81 5.35
N LEU A 135 14.35 21.06 4.74
CA LEU A 135 13.41 21.58 3.74
C LEU A 135 12.19 22.24 4.38
N PRO A 136 11.58 23.24 3.72
CA PRO A 136 10.30 23.77 4.16
C PRO A 136 9.19 22.72 4.00
N PRO A 137 8.09 22.82 4.77
CA PRO A 137 6.92 21.99 4.56
C PRO A 137 6.33 22.20 3.17
N VAL A 138 5.86 21.10 2.56
CA VAL A 138 5.10 21.13 1.31
C VAL A 138 3.62 21.09 1.66
N VAL A 139 2.81 21.91 0.99
CA VAL A 139 1.34 21.90 1.15
C VAL A 139 0.76 21.20 -0.09
N PRO A 140 0.47 19.88 -0.06
CA PRO A 140 0.14 19.11 -1.26
C PRO A 140 -1.05 19.69 -2.04
N LEU A 141 -2.07 20.19 -1.33
CA LEU A 141 -3.25 20.77 -1.94
C LEU A 141 -2.95 22.06 -2.73
N LEU A 142 -1.97 22.87 -2.28
CA LEU A 142 -1.54 24.06 -3.03
C LEU A 142 -0.69 23.67 -4.25
N VAL A 143 0.05 22.56 -4.19
CA VAL A 143 0.77 21.99 -5.34
C VAL A 143 -0.23 21.52 -6.40
N VAL A 144 -1.30 20.83 -5.98
CA VAL A 144 -2.42 20.45 -6.87
C VAL A 144 -3.09 21.67 -7.50
N GLY A 145 -3.38 22.71 -6.70
CA GLY A 145 -3.88 23.98 -7.24
C GLY A 145 -2.94 24.63 -8.25
N GLN A 146 -1.62 24.54 -8.01
CA GLN A 146 -0.62 25.05 -8.95
C GLN A 146 -0.62 24.25 -10.25
N ALA A 147 -0.69 22.91 -10.17
CA ALA A 147 -0.78 22.02 -11.34
C ALA A 147 -1.98 22.36 -12.21
N LEU A 148 -3.16 22.54 -11.60
CA LEU A 148 -4.40 22.92 -12.30
C LEU A 148 -4.35 24.32 -12.92
N ARG A 149 -3.58 25.24 -12.32
CA ARG A 149 -3.35 26.59 -12.86
C ARG A 149 -2.42 26.57 -14.06
N GLU A 150 -1.32 25.82 -13.97
CA GLU A 150 -0.23 25.82 -14.96
C GLU A 150 -0.49 24.86 -16.12
N LYS A 151 -1.18 23.75 -15.85
CA LYS A 151 -1.56 22.71 -16.83
C LYS A 151 -0.37 22.20 -17.64
N SER A 152 0.77 22.05 -16.98
CA SER A 152 2.01 21.61 -17.62
C SER A 152 2.18 20.09 -17.63
N GLY A 153 1.49 19.35 -16.75
CA GLY A 153 1.68 17.92 -16.58
C GLY A 153 3.00 17.56 -15.89
N GLN A 154 3.61 18.52 -15.17
CA GLN A 154 4.95 18.39 -14.59
C GLN A 154 5.04 18.87 -13.13
N VAL A 155 4.01 19.49 -12.58
CA VAL A 155 4.06 20.13 -11.27
C VAL A 155 4.18 19.10 -10.14
N LEU A 156 3.40 18.02 -10.15
CA LEU A 156 3.45 16.96 -9.15
C LEU A 156 4.82 16.26 -9.17
N ALA A 157 5.27 15.88 -10.37
CA ALA A 157 6.59 15.31 -10.58
C ALA A 157 7.72 16.23 -10.09
N THR A 158 7.64 17.54 -10.39
CA THR A 158 8.62 18.52 -9.94
C THR A 158 8.68 18.62 -8.41
N ALA A 159 7.53 18.57 -7.73
CA ALA A 159 7.47 18.60 -6.28
C ALA A 159 8.29 17.47 -5.65
N VAL A 160 8.16 16.24 -6.17
CA VAL A 160 8.92 15.07 -5.68
C VAL A 160 10.38 15.13 -6.09
N ARG A 161 10.72 15.51 -7.33
CA ARG A 161 12.12 15.63 -7.77
C ARG A 161 12.92 16.59 -6.88
N LEU A 162 12.31 17.69 -6.43
CA LEU A 162 12.94 18.62 -5.49
C LEU A 162 13.27 17.95 -4.14
N GLN A 163 12.38 17.10 -3.62
CA GLN A 163 12.64 16.34 -2.39
C GLN A 163 13.75 15.31 -2.61
N ARG A 164 13.65 14.51 -3.68
CA ARG A 164 14.65 13.49 -4.03
C ARG A 164 16.02 14.09 -4.28
N ALA A 165 16.10 15.29 -4.85
CA ALA A 165 17.37 16.02 -5.01
C ALA A 165 18.04 16.30 -3.66
N ALA A 166 17.28 16.80 -2.67
CA ALA A 166 17.80 17.03 -1.32
C ALA A 166 18.21 15.73 -0.61
N VAL A 167 17.44 14.65 -0.80
CA VAL A 167 17.78 13.31 -0.29
C VAL A 167 19.09 12.82 -0.88
N ARG A 168 19.27 12.93 -2.20
CA ARG A 168 20.54 12.57 -2.87
C ARG A 168 21.70 13.40 -2.35
N ASP A 169 21.54 14.71 -2.21
CA ASP A 169 22.59 15.58 -1.69
C ASP A 169 22.98 15.18 -0.26
N ARG A 170 21.98 14.89 0.59
CA ARG A 170 22.20 14.39 1.96
C ARG A 170 22.91 13.04 1.98
N GLN A 171 22.51 12.11 1.12
CA GLN A 171 23.12 10.78 1.01
C GLN A 171 24.54 10.80 0.44
N ARG A 172 24.88 11.77 -0.43
CA ARG A 172 26.27 11.98 -0.88
C ARG A 172 27.19 12.35 0.29
N GLU A 173 26.68 13.11 1.25
CA GLU A 173 27.42 13.52 2.45
C GLU A 173 27.37 12.46 3.55
N HIS A 174 26.24 11.74 3.66
CA HIS A 174 25.96 10.72 4.69
C HIS A 174 25.33 9.48 4.06
N PRO A 175 26.13 8.60 3.44
CA PRO A 175 25.61 7.42 2.72
C PRO A 175 24.86 6.41 3.61
N GLU A 176 25.08 6.45 4.91
CA GLU A 176 24.39 5.65 5.92
C GLU A 176 23.01 6.19 6.31
N TRP A 177 22.71 7.43 5.97
CA TRP A 177 21.47 8.09 6.33
C TRP A 177 20.36 7.78 5.32
N TRP A 178 19.16 7.57 5.84
CA TRP A 178 17.95 7.34 5.07
C TRP A 178 16.82 8.20 5.64
N PRO A 179 15.93 8.73 4.79
CA PRO A 179 14.76 9.43 5.27
C PRO A 179 13.92 8.53 6.19
N ARG A 180 13.46 9.07 7.31
CA ARG A 180 12.59 8.35 8.24
C ARG A 180 11.23 9.00 8.25
N ARG A 181 10.19 8.23 7.90
CA ARG A 181 8.81 8.67 8.03
C ARG A 181 8.17 8.19 9.34
N VAL A 182 7.23 8.98 9.84
CA VAL A 182 6.20 8.50 10.76
C VAL A 182 5.15 7.83 9.89
N HIS A 183 4.86 6.56 10.16
CA HIS A 183 3.87 5.83 9.38
C HIS A 183 2.50 6.51 9.52
N THR A 184 1.85 6.78 8.38
CA THR A 184 0.51 7.35 8.39
C THR A 184 -0.48 6.24 8.76
N PRO A 185 -1.22 6.34 9.88
CA PRO A 185 -2.16 5.32 10.29
C PRO A 185 -3.15 5.00 9.17
N TRP A 186 -3.42 3.71 8.96
CA TRP A 186 -4.43 3.20 8.01
C TRP A 186 -4.10 3.40 6.53
N VAL A 187 -2.89 3.86 6.22
CA VAL A 187 -2.34 4.05 4.87
C VAL A 187 -1.15 3.09 4.72
N ASN A 188 -1.05 2.39 3.59
CA ASN A 188 0.06 1.45 3.30
C ASN A 188 0.21 0.20 4.19
N THR A 189 -0.57 0.00 5.25
CA THR A 189 -0.94 -1.38 5.59
C THR A 189 -1.61 -1.96 4.34
N GLY A 190 -1.34 -3.20 3.96
CA GLY A 190 -2.02 -3.90 2.85
C GLY A 190 -3.55 -3.91 2.91
N ALA A 191 -4.15 -3.16 3.83
CA ALA A 191 -5.53 -2.80 4.04
C ALA A 191 -6.20 -1.95 2.94
N ILE A 192 -5.54 -1.11 2.13
CA ILE A 192 -6.26 -0.45 1.00
C ILE A 192 -6.47 -1.46 -0.14
N ILE A 193 -5.42 -2.21 -0.48
CA ILE A 193 -5.52 -3.31 -1.46
C ILE A 193 -6.40 -4.43 -0.89
N SER A 194 -6.26 -4.81 0.39
CA SER A 194 -7.08 -5.88 0.99
C SER A 194 -8.49 -5.44 1.35
N SER A 195 -8.81 -4.17 1.60
CA SER A 195 -10.20 -3.74 1.83
C SER A 195 -10.99 -3.76 0.53
N CYS A 196 -10.40 -3.21 -0.55
CA CYS A 196 -10.96 -3.20 -1.89
C CYS A 196 -11.03 -4.63 -2.47
N HIS A 197 -9.96 -5.43 -2.36
CA HIS A 197 -9.97 -6.82 -2.83
C HIS A 197 -10.81 -7.74 -1.93
N ALA A 198 -10.95 -7.47 -0.63
CA ALA A 198 -11.90 -8.22 0.20
C ALA A 198 -13.32 -7.97 -0.27
N ALA A 199 -13.71 -6.70 -0.48
CA ALA A 199 -14.98 -6.32 -1.07
C ALA A 199 -15.19 -6.97 -2.46
N GLU A 200 -14.16 -7.04 -3.30
CA GLU A 200 -14.19 -7.75 -4.59
C GLU A 200 -14.27 -9.28 -4.46
N ARG A 201 -13.65 -9.88 -3.43
CA ARG A 201 -13.86 -11.32 -3.11
C ARG A 201 -15.31 -11.61 -2.78
N TRP A 202 -16.04 -10.65 -2.19
CA TRP A 202 -17.49 -10.74 -2.00
C TRP A 202 -18.28 -10.52 -3.30
N ARG A 203 -17.66 -10.06 -4.39
CA ARG A 203 -18.24 -9.86 -5.73
C ARG A 203 -17.86 -10.95 -6.76
N ASN A 204 -16.84 -11.77 -6.48
CA ASN A 204 -16.28 -12.79 -7.39
C ASN A 204 -17.25 -13.95 -7.72
N GLN A 205 -17.05 -14.59 -8.87
CA GLN A 205 -17.68 -15.83 -9.37
C GLN A 205 -18.02 -16.89 -8.30
N ARG A 206 -17.16 -17.12 -7.28
CA ARG A 206 -17.47 -18.08 -6.18
C ARG A 206 -18.71 -17.69 -5.37
N MET A 207 -18.99 -16.39 -5.23
CA MET A 207 -20.18 -15.90 -4.54
C MET A 207 -21.45 -16.09 -5.38
N VAL A 208 -21.35 -16.07 -6.71
CA VAL A 208 -22.47 -16.39 -7.62
C VAL A 208 -22.87 -17.86 -7.46
N ASP A 209 -21.90 -18.77 -7.35
CA ASP A 209 -22.16 -20.19 -7.07
C ASP A 209 -22.85 -20.39 -5.71
N TYR A 210 -22.45 -19.62 -4.69
CA TYR A 210 -23.10 -19.66 -3.38
C TYR A 210 -24.48 -19.03 -3.37
N LEU A 211 -24.70 -17.95 -4.12
CA LEU A 211 -26.02 -17.36 -4.30
C LEU A 211 -26.97 -18.37 -4.95
N HIS A 212 -26.50 -19.10 -5.95
CA HIS A 212 -27.27 -20.15 -6.61
C HIS A 212 -27.70 -21.27 -5.67
N TRP A 213 -26.81 -21.74 -4.79
CA TRP A 213 -27.17 -22.70 -3.75
C TRP A 213 -28.15 -22.11 -2.74
N TRP A 214 -27.83 -20.93 -2.20
CA TRP A 214 -28.63 -20.27 -1.17
C TRP A 214 -30.06 -19.98 -1.64
N ALA A 215 -30.20 -19.49 -2.88
CA ALA A 215 -31.48 -19.13 -3.48
C ALA A 215 -32.41 -20.35 -3.64
N GLU A 216 -31.86 -21.53 -3.96
CA GLU A 216 -32.63 -22.78 -3.97
C GLU A 216 -33.14 -23.13 -2.56
N GLU A 217 -32.25 -23.14 -1.57
CA GLU A 217 -32.60 -23.44 -0.17
C GLU A 217 -33.59 -22.42 0.43
N ALA A 218 -33.48 -21.16 0.01
CA ALA A 218 -34.34 -20.06 0.43
C ALA A 218 -35.70 -20.03 -0.31
N GLY A 219 -35.99 -21.04 -1.15
CA GLY A 219 -37.30 -21.26 -1.73
C GLY A 219 -37.44 -20.94 -3.22
N GLY A 220 -36.34 -21.02 -3.97
CA GLY A 220 -36.30 -20.97 -5.44
C GLY A 220 -35.64 -19.71 -5.99
N ARG A 221 -34.76 -19.88 -6.99
CA ARG A 221 -33.98 -18.79 -7.62
C ARG A 221 -34.82 -17.66 -8.18
N GLU A 222 -36.02 -17.96 -8.67
CA GLU A 222 -36.92 -17.00 -9.29
C GLU A 222 -37.39 -15.88 -8.34
N ARG A 223 -37.21 -16.05 -7.02
CA ARG A 223 -37.61 -15.08 -6.00
C ARG A 223 -36.53 -14.05 -5.68
N TRP A 224 -35.29 -14.34 -6.03
CA TRP A 224 -34.10 -13.62 -5.56
C TRP A 224 -33.46 -12.81 -6.69
N LEU A 225 -34.19 -11.81 -7.19
CA LEU A 225 -33.82 -10.99 -8.36
C LEU A 225 -33.44 -9.55 -8.00
N PHE A 226 -33.10 -9.30 -6.73
CA PHE A 226 -32.78 -7.97 -6.19
C PHE A 226 -33.90 -6.95 -6.44
N THR A 227 -35.15 -7.38 -6.26
CA THR A 227 -36.34 -6.52 -6.41
C THR A 227 -36.94 -6.18 -5.05
N PRO A 228 -37.83 -5.17 -4.95
CA PRO A 228 -38.60 -4.94 -3.73
C PRO A 228 -39.32 -6.21 -3.22
N ALA A 229 -39.87 -7.03 -4.12
CA ALA A 229 -40.50 -8.31 -3.76
C ALA A 229 -39.52 -9.33 -3.18
N SER A 230 -38.22 -9.25 -3.54
CA SER A 230 -37.17 -10.07 -2.95
C SER A 230 -36.87 -9.66 -1.50
N LEU A 231 -36.97 -8.36 -1.17
CA LEU A 231 -36.87 -7.90 0.23
C LEU A 231 -38.06 -8.36 1.06
N ASP A 232 -39.29 -8.29 0.52
CA ASP A 232 -40.48 -8.86 1.17
C ASP A 232 -40.29 -10.36 1.47
N ALA A 233 -39.76 -11.10 0.50
CA ALA A 233 -39.46 -12.52 0.66
C ALA A 233 -38.39 -12.79 1.73
N LEU A 234 -37.33 -11.97 1.78
CA LEU A 234 -36.29 -12.05 2.81
C LEU A 234 -36.85 -11.75 4.20
N GLN A 235 -37.67 -10.71 4.33
CA GLN A 235 -38.34 -10.36 5.57
C GLN A 235 -39.27 -11.49 6.05
N ALA A 236 -40.03 -12.09 5.14
CA ALA A 236 -40.89 -13.23 5.46
C ALA A 236 -40.07 -14.46 5.89
N LEU A 237 -38.92 -14.70 5.25
CA LEU A 237 -37.98 -15.76 5.61
C LEU A 237 -37.43 -15.55 7.04
N LEU A 238 -36.97 -14.34 7.37
CA LEU A 238 -36.51 -14.00 8.72
C LEU A 238 -37.59 -14.23 9.78
N ARG A 239 -38.81 -13.73 9.56
CA ARG A 239 -39.93 -13.86 10.51
C ARG A 239 -40.40 -15.31 10.69
N LYS A 240 -40.25 -16.15 9.66
CA LYS A 240 -40.58 -17.57 9.73
C LYS A 240 -39.58 -18.34 10.60
N HIS A 241 -38.30 -17.97 10.52
CA HIS A 241 -37.20 -18.70 11.18
C HIS A 241 -36.87 -18.16 12.57
N PHE A 242 -37.07 -16.87 12.82
CA PHE A 242 -36.69 -16.23 14.09
C PHE A 242 -37.86 -15.57 14.77
N ARG A 243 -38.02 -15.83 16.06
CA ARG A 243 -38.99 -15.15 16.92
C ARG A 243 -38.36 -14.06 17.76
N THR A 244 -37.10 -14.23 18.10
CA THR A 244 -36.32 -13.27 18.86
C THR A 244 -35.01 -13.00 18.15
N VAL A 245 -34.46 -11.83 18.44
CA VAL A 245 -33.16 -11.41 17.98
C VAL A 245 -32.06 -12.35 18.48
N GLU A 246 -32.17 -12.86 19.71
CA GLU A 246 -31.23 -13.81 20.29
C GLU A 246 -31.24 -15.15 19.55
N ASP A 247 -32.34 -15.52 18.88
CA ASP A 247 -32.38 -16.72 18.04
C ASP A 247 -31.60 -16.52 16.75
N TYR A 248 -31.61 -15.31 16.19
CA TYR A 248 -30.80 -14.95 15.02
C TYR A 248 -29.32 -14.87 15.37
N ASP A 249 -28.96 -14.19 16.47
CA ASP A 249 -27.55 -13.99 16.88
C ASP A 249 -26.80 -15.32 17.08
N ARG A 250 -27.50 -16.41 17.46
CA ARG A 250 -26.91 -17.75 17.63
C ARG A 250 -26.50 -18.44 16.32
N VAL A 251 -27.05 -18.00 15.19
CA VAL A 251 -26.84 -18.63 13.88
C VAL A 251 -26.37 -17.64 12.81
N ALA A 252 -26.12 -16.38 13.19
CA ALA A 252 -25.77 -15.32 12.25
C ALA A 252 -24.44 -15.59 11.51
N ASP A 253 -23.57 -16.41 12.09
CA ASP A 253 -22.31 -16.89 11.53
C ASP A 253 -22.47 -18.21 10.72
N GLU A 254 -23.67 -18.80 10.67
CA GLU A 254 -23.92 -19.93 9.79
C GLU A 254 -23.97 -19.48 8.33
N ARG A 255 -23.39 -20.29 7.44
CA ARG A 255 -23.26 -20.00 6.00
C ARG A 255 -24.54 -19.49 5.34
N PHE A 256 -25.70 -20.05 5.69
CA PHE A 256 -26.98 -19.65 5.11
C PHE A 256 -27.35 -18.19 5.46
N TRP A 257 -27.10 -17.77 6.70
CA TRP A 257 -27.43 -16.42 7.18
C TRP A 257 -26.36 -15.40 6.81
N ILE A 258 -25.09 -15.81 6.70
CA ILE A 258 -24.04 -15.01 6.04
C ILE A 258 -24.46 -14.67 4.60
N MET A 259 -24.97 -15.65 3.84
CA MET A 259 -25.44 -15.39 2.47
C MET A 259 -26.69 -14.51 2.43
N ALA A 260 -27.61 -14.64 3.39
CA ALA A 260 -28.75 -13.73 3.51
C ALA A 260 -28.29 -12.29 3.80
N ALA A 261 -27.27 -12.11 4.65
CA ALA A 261 -26.68 -10.82 4.96
C ALA A 261 -25.96 -10.26 3.72
N TRP A 262 -25.18 -11.08 3.02
CA TRP A 262 -24.59 -10.69 1.75
C TRP A 262 -25.64 -10.24 0.73
N TYR A 263 -26.76 -10.96 0.61
CA TYR A 263 -27.83 -10.64 -0.33
C TYR A 263 -28.41 -9.24 -0.10
N VAL A 264 -28.74 -8.90 1.16
CA VAL A 264 -29.28 -7.57 1.46
C VAL A 264 -28.22 -6.48 1.26
N GLY A 265 -26.96 -6.74 1.57
CA GLY A 265 -25.86 -5.81 1.26
C GLY A 265 -25.72 -5.59 -0.25
N HIS A 266 -25.76 -6.66 -1.04
CA HIS A 266 -25.66 -6.57 -2.50
C HIS A 266 -26.87 -5.86 -3.11
N TYR A 267 -28.07 -6.03 -2.55
CA TYR A 267 -29.24 -5.22 -2.93
C TYR A 267 -28.97 -3.73 -2.74
N VAL A 268 -28.38 -3.32 -1.60
CA VAL A 268 -28.06 -1.91 -1.33
C VAL A 268 -27.00 -1.40 -2.32
N VAL A 269 -25.97 -2.20 -2.62
CA VAL A 269 -24.98 -1.86 -3.66
C VAL A 269 -25.65 -1.66 -5.02
N GLU A 270 -26.50 -2.58 -5.47
CA GLU A 270 -27.11 -2.52 -6.79
C GLU A 270 -28.19 -1.43 -6.92
N LYS A 271 -28.99 -1.21 -5.87
CA LYS A 271 -30.17 -0.32 -5.93
C LYS A 271 -29.96 1.06 -5.34
N LYS A 272 -28.96 1.19 -4.47
CA LYS A 272 -28.64 2.45 -3.78
C LYS A 272 -27.24 2.97 -4.13
N ASP A 273 -26.54 2.33 -5.07
CA ASP A 273 -25.17 2.74 -5.48
C ASP A 273 -24.21 2.85 -4.28
N ALA A 274 -24.36 1.93 -3.33
CA ALA A 274 -23.43 1.81 -2.21
C ALA A 274 -22.20 0.98 -2.60
N LEU A 275 -21.19 1.02 -1.75
CA LEU A 275 -19.93 0.30 -1.94
C LEU A 275 -19.73 -0.71 -0.81
N TRP A 276 -19.16 -1.86 -1.14
CA TRP A 276 -18.70 -2.82 -0.14
C TRP A 276 -17.40 -2.30 0.45
N GLN A 277 -17.31 -2.30 1.78
CA GLN A 277 -16.12 -1.89 2.52
C GLN A 277 -15.76 -2.93 3.56
N TYR A 278 -14.46 -3.06 3.83
CA TYR A 278 -13.91 -3.90 4.87
C TYR A 278 -12.76 -3.17 5.57
N ARG A 279 -12.76 -3.14 6.89
CA ARG A 279 -11.65 -2.60 7.67
C ARG A 279 -10.98 -3.74 8.42
N GLU A 280 -9.73 -4.02 8.09
CA GLU A 280 -8.95 -5.04 8.79
C GLU A 280 -8.65 -4.61 10.23
N ILE A 281 -8.57 -5.59 11.14
CA ILE A 281 -8.17 -5.36 12.52
C ILE A 281 -6.67 -5.04 12.53
N ASP A 282 -6.34 -3.82 12.91
CA ASP A 282 -4.98 -3.42 13.25
C ASP A 282 -4.71 -3.81 14.72
N PRO A 283 -3.77 -4.75 14.99
CA PRO A 283 -3.44 -5.16 16.34
C PRO A 283 -2.89 -4.03 17.22
N ASP A 284 -2.31 -3.01 16.59
CA ASP A 284 -1.64 -1.89 17.23
C ASP A 284 -2.56 -0.66 17.36
N ALA A 285 -3.78 -0.72 16.79
CA ALA A 285 -4.75 0.35 16.92
C ALA A 285 -5.27 0.47 18.37
N PRO A 286 -5.23 1.67 18.97
CA PRO A 286 -5.68 1.87 20.34
C PRO A 286 -7.21 1.70 20.46
N PRO A 287 -7.73 1.28 21.63
CA PRO A 287 -9.16 1.03 21.82
C PRO A 287 -10.07 2.18 21.37
N GLY A 288 -11.08 1.85 20.59
CA GLY A 288 -12.05 2.78 20.03
C GLY A 288 -11.52 3.69 18.92
N ALA A 289 -10.28 3.50 18.46
CA ALA A 289 -9.79 4.10 17.23
C ALA A 289 -10.33 3.34 16.00
N PRO A 290 -10.37 3.96 14.81
CA PRO A 290 -10.56 3.21 13.57
C PRO A 290 -9.59 2.03 13.48
N HIS A 291 -10.04 0.89 12.95
CA HIS A 291 -9.28 -0.37 12.84
C HIS A 291 -8.96 -1.10 14.16
N ALA A 292 -9.38 -0.56 15.31
CA ALA A 292 -9.27 -1.28 16.57
C ALA A 292 -10.24 -2.48 16.62
N ALA A 293 -9.83 -3.56 17.29
CA ALA A 293 -10.67 -4.76 17.41
C ALA A 293 -12.03 -4.52 18.09
N ASP A 294 -12.17 -3.44 18.87
CA ASP A 294 -13.41 -3.04 19.53
C ASP A 294 -14.22 -1.99 18.75
N ASP A 295 -13.73 -1.52 17.60
CA ASP A 295 -14.49 -0.65 16.71
C ASP A 295 -15.59 -1.43 15.96
N HIS A 296 -16.76 -0.82 15.86
CA HIS A 296 -17.95 -1.46 15.29
C HIS A 296 -17.74 -1.87 13.83
N TRP A 297 -16.96 -1.10 13.07
CA TRP A 297 -16.78 -1.26 11.62
C TRP A 297 -15.60 -2.16 11.25
N THR A 298 -14.86 -2.65 12.24
CA THR A 298 -13.60 -3.35 12.05
C THR A 298 -13.81 -4.87 12.11
N GLY A 299 -13.08 -5.61 11.27
CA GLY A 299 -13.10 -7.08 11.22
C GLY A 299 -14.35 -7.68 10.57
N SER A 300 -15.22 -6.86 9.96
CA SER A 300 -16.39 -7.34 9.22
C SER A 300 -16.74 -6.45 8.03
N ALA A 301 -17.28 -7.06 6.98
CA ALA A 301 -17.70 -6.33 5.79
C ALA A 301 -18.98 -5.51 6.07
N PHE A 302 -19.07 -4.33 5.45
CA PHE A 302 -20.23 -3.46 5.52
C PHE A 302 -20.50 -2.78 4.18
N VAL A 303 -21.68 -2.20 4.03
CA VAL A 303 -22.03 -1.38 2.86
C VAL A 303 -22.09 0.08 3.26
N SER A 304 -21.56 0.95 2.42
CA SER A 304 -21.38 2.37 2.72
C SER A 304 -21.65 3.23 1.49
N GLN A 305 -22.41 4.31 1.67
CA GLN A 305 -22.55 5.41 0.70
C GLN A 305 -21.76 6.66 1.10
N ARG A 306 -21.01 6.61 2.21
CA ARG A 306 -20.33 7.80 2.79
C ARG A 306 -19.33 8.47 1.86
N LEU A 307 -18.99 7.78 0.78
CA LEU A 307 -18.06 8.20 -0.24
C LEU A 307 -18.73 8.96 -1.40
N ARG A 308 -20.06 8.91 -1.53
CA ARG A 308 -20.79 9.56 -2.63
C ARG A 308 -21.87 10.57 -2.18
N HIS A 309 -22.36 10.51 -0.93
CA HIS A 309 -23.47 11.35 -0.42
C HIS A 309 -23.37 11.65 1.10
N ASP A 310 -24.39 12.30 1.68
CA ASP A 310 -24.77 12.25 3.11
C ASP A 310 -25.21 10.83 3.54
N GLY A 311 -24.39 9.84 3.16
CA GLY A 311 -24.78 8.46 2.99
C GLY A 311 -24.82 7.67 4.29
N HIS A 312 -25.66 6.63 4.29
CA HIS A 312 -25.71 5.67 5.37
C HIS A 312 -24.58 4.64 5.23
N ALA A 313 -24.18 4.05 6.35
CA ALA A 313 -23.35 2.86 6.39
C ALA A 313 -24.02 1.88 7.34
N ALA A 314 -24.01 0.60 6.98
CA ALA A 314 -24.57 -0.45 7.83
C ALA A 314 -23.88 -1.79 7.58
N HIS A 315 -23.75 -2.58 8.63
CA HIS A 315 -23.44 -3.99 8.48
C HIS A 315 -24.69 -4.74 7.99
N PRO A 316 -24.59 -5.54 6.92
CA PRO A 316 -25.74 -6.28 6.43
C PRO A 316 -26.31 -7.27 7.45
N TRP A 317 -25.47 -7.88 8.29
CA TRP A 317 -25.94 -8.74 9.39
C TRP A 317 -26.76 -7.95 10.43
N ALA A 318 -26.40 -6.69 10.68
CA ALA A 318 -27.14 -5.82 11.59
C ALA A 318 -28.48 -5.39 10.98
N MET A 319 -28.55 -5.18 9.67
CA MET A 319 -29.80 -4.91 8.96
C MET A 319 -30.80 -6.08 9.13
N LEU A 320 -30.35 -7.33 8.93
CA LEU A 320 -31.22 -8.50 9.16
C LEU A 320 -31.63 -8.60 10.63
N ARG A 321 -30.71 -8.33 11.55
CA ARG A 321 -30.98 -8.34 13.00
C ARG A 321 -32.05 -7.32 13.38
N GLU A 322 -32.03 -6.13 12.80
CA GLU A 322 -33.07 -5.11 12.99
C GLU A 322 -34.43 -5.54 12.42
N ALA A 323 -34.45 -6.23 11.27
CA ALA A 323 -35.67 -6.78 10.71
C ALA A 323 -36.27 -7.89 11.60
N VAL A 324 -35.42 -8.74 12.21
CA VAL A 324 -35.84 -9.72 13.23
C VAL A 324 -36.38 -9.03 14.48
N ALA A 325 -35.85 -7.86 14.85
CA ALA A 325 -36.37 -7.03 15.94
C ALA A 325 -37.73 -6.38 15.63
N GLY A 326 -38.26 -6.57 14.41
CA GLY A 326 -39.59 -6.13 14.00
C GLY A 326 -39.62 -4.86 13.16
N LYS A 327 -38.46 -4.29 12.79
CA LYS A 327 -38.42 -3.20 11.80
C LYS A 327 -38.68 -3.73 10.40
N ASP A 328 -39.17 -2.87 9.53
CA ASP A 328 -39.38 -3.24 8.14
C ASP A 328 -38.07 -3.17 7.35
N LEU A 329 -37.80 -4.17 6.51
CA LEU A 329 -36.56 -4.27 5.76
C LEU A 329 -36.44 -3.17 4.69
N HIS A 330 -37.56 -2.69 4.13
CA HIS A 330 -37.54 -1.53 3.23
C HIS A 330 -37.14 -0.28 4.00
N GLU A 331 -37.70 -0.04 5.19
CA GLU A 331 -37.33 1.11 6.03
C GLU A 331 -35.85 1.11 6.43
N ILE A 332 -35.24 -0.07 6.57
CA ILE A 332 -33.80 -0.21 6.86
C ILE A 332 -32.97 0.14 5.62
N VAL A 333 -33.34 -0.40 4.46
CA VAL A 333 -32.64 -0.14 3.18
C VAL A 333 -32.83 1.30 2.70
N ASP A 334 -33.99 1.92 2.97
CA ASP A 334 -34.29 3.30 2.58
C ASP A 334 -33.58 4.35 3.44
N ARG A 335 -32.82 3.94 4.46
CA ARG A 335 -31.84 4.82 5.11
C ARG A 335 -30.71 5.22 4.18
N PHE A 336 -30.42 4.37 3.18
CA PHE A 336 -29.52 4.68 2.09
C PHE A 336 -30.29 5.55 1.08
N PRO A 337 -29.91 6.82 0.84
CA PRO A 337 -30.54 7.66 -0.16
C PRO A 337 -30.51 7.01 -1.55
N ASP A 338 -31.48 7.36 -2.40
CA ASP A 338 -31.51 6.86 -3.77
C ASP A 338 -30.35 7.43 -4.61
N PRO A 339 -29.82 6.67 -5.59
CA PRO A 339 -28.72 7.13 -6.44
C PRO A 339 -29.09 8.42 -7.18
N ARG A 340 -28.20 9.41 -7.18
CA ARG A 340 -28.33 10.56 -8.08
C ARG A 340 -27.88 10.16 -9.50
N PRO A 341 -28.38 10.84 -10.55
CA PRO A 341 -27.86 10.63 -11.91
C PRO A 341 -26.33 10.85 -11.97
N HIS A 342 -25.61 10.00 -12.71
CA HIS A 342 -24.19 10.19 -12.98
C HIS A 342 -23.94 11.61 -13.52
N GLY A 343 -23.11 12.39 -12.82
CA GLY A 343 -22.78 13.79 -13.15
C GLY A 343 -23.39 14.84 -12.22
N GLU A 344 -24.25 14.46 -11.27
CA GLU A 344 -24.65 15.32 -10.15
C GLU A 344 -23.97 14.81 -8.87
N TYR A 345 -22.69 15.12 -8.70
CA TYR A 345 -22.01 14.82 -7.44
C TYR A 345 -22.72 15.56 -6.30
N ALA A 346 -22.92 14.87 -5.19
CA ALA A 346 -23.46 15.51 -4.00
C ALA A 346 -22.43 16.48 -3.43
N GLU A 347 -22.91 17.64 -2.96
CA GLU A 347 -22.22 18.43 -1.94
C GLU A 347 -21.60 17.46 -0.92
N ALA A 348 -20.26 17.47 -0.84
CA ALA A 348 -19.49 16.52 -0.06
C ALA A 348 -20.04 16.40 1.37
N PRO A 349 -20.05 15.19 1.98
CA PRO A 349 -20.54 15.03 3.34
C PRO A 349 -19.85 16.00 4.30
N PRO A 350 -20.57 16.54 5.31
CA PRO A 350 -20.09 17.64 6.13
C PRO A 350 -19.06 17.12 7.15
N TRP A 351 -17.79 17.18 6.78
CA TRP A 351 -16.70 17.43 7.72
C TRP A 351 -16.21 18.86 7.45
N PRO A 352 -16.10 19.73 8.45
CA PRO A 352 -16.80 21.02 8.45
C PRO A 352 -16.38 22.03 7.38
N GLU A 353 -15.34 21.79 6.59
CA GLU A 353 -14.97 22.62 5.44
C GLU A 353 -14.35 21.73 4.35
N ALA A 354 -14.83 21.82 3.10
CA ALA A 354 -14.05 21.38 1.96
C ALA A 354 -12.74 22.18 1.94
N LEU A 355 -11.60 21.50 1.82
CA LEU A 355 -10.30 22.17 1.83
C LEU A 355 -9.99 22.75 0.45
N TRP A 356 -10.51 22.13 -0.61
CA TRP A 356 -10.29 22.57 -1.98
C TRP A 356 -10.62 24.05 -2.25
N PRO A 357 -11.77 24.61 -1.80
CA PRO A 357 -12.04 26.06 -1.86
C PRO A 357 -10.89 26.96 -1.38
N GLN A 358 -10.11 26.52 -0.39
CA GLN A 358 -9.00 27.28 0.19
C GLN A 358 -7.73 27.24 -0.66
N ALA A 359 -7.62 26.28 -1.58
CA ALA A 359 -6.44 25.97 -2.37
C ALA A 359 -6.67 26.09 -3.89
N ARG A 360 -7.84 26.58 -4.31
CA ARG A 360 -8.19 26.71 -5.73
C ARG A 360 -7.17 27.55 -6.52
N PRO A 361 -6.95 27.24 -7.81
CA PRO A 361 -6.04 27.98 -8.68
C PRO A 361 -6.20 29.50 -8.63
N GLU A 362 -7.45 30.00 -8.59
CA GLU A 362 -7.78 31.43 -8.53
C GLU A 362 -7.34 32.13 -7.23
N HIS A 363 -7.16 31.37 -6.15
CA HIS A 363 -6.74 31.89 -4.84
C HIS A 363 -5.22 31.83 -4.63
N LEU A 364 -4.48 31.16 -5.51
CA LEU A 364 -3.03 31.03 -5.40
C LEU A 364 -2.31 32.33 -5.74
N ALA A 365 -2.06 33.16 -4.73
CA ALA A 365 -1.28 34.40 -4.88
C ALA A 365 0.22 34.16 -5.08
N THR A 366 0.76 33.03 -4.62
CA THR A 366 2.17 32.65 -4.73
C THR A 366 2.25 31.19 -5.18
N PRO A 367 3.23 30.81 -6.04
CA PRO A 367 3.49 29.40 -6.35
C PRO A 367 3.76 28.59 -5.08
N ALA A 368 3.23 27.36 -5.04
CA ALA A 368 3.48 26.41 -3.97
C ALA A 368 4.91 25.85 -4.04
N LEU A 369 5.42 25.67 -5.26
CA LEU A 369 6.81 25.26 -5.50
C LEU A 369 7.73 26.47 -5.72
N PRO A 370 9.02 26.39 -5.37
CA PRO A 370 9.97 27.45 -5.70
C PRO A 370 10.02 27.68 -7.21
N PRO A 371 10.14 28.93 -7.67
CA PRO A 371 10.23 29.22 -9.10
C PRO A 371 11.54 28.64 -9.66
N LEU A 372 11.42 27.79 -10.68
CA LEU A 372 12.55 27.22 -11.41
C LEU A 372 12.64 27.84 -12.80
N THR A 373 13.85 28.10 -13.26
CA THR A 373 14.11 28.39 -14.67
C THR A 373 13.96 27.12 -15.51
N GLU A 374 13.72 27.28 -16.82
CA GLU A 374 13.62 26.15 -17.75
C GLU A 374 14.88 25.26 -17.71
N ALA A 375 16.06 25.87 -17.52
CA ALA A 375 17.32 25.14 -17.40
C ALA A 375 17.43 24.34 -16.09
N GLU A 376 16.96 24.90 -14.97
CA GLU A 376 16.93 24.19 -13.68
C GLU A 376 15.93 23.03 -13.71
N LEU A 377 14.74 23.24 -14.30
CA LEU A 377 13.76 22.18 -14.47
C LEU A 377 14.29 21.05 -15.36
N ALA A 378 14.92 21.40 -16.50
CA ALA A 378 15.51 20.40 -17.40
C ALA A 378 16.64 19.62 -16.72
N ALA A 379 17.49 20.28 -15.93
CA ALA A 379 18.54 19.61 -15.16
C ALA A 379 17.97 18.69 -14.07
N LEU A 380 16.88 19.12 -13.41
CA LEU A 380 16.21 18.34 -12.39
C LEU A 380 15.56 17.08 -12.98
N THR A 381 14.87 17.21 -14.12
CA THR A 381 14.28 16.08 -14.85
C THR A 381 15.34 15.11 -15.38
N ALA A 382 16.46 15.62 -15.91
CA ALA A 382 17.53 14.77 -16.39
C ALA A 382 18.28 14.01 -15.27
N ALA A 383 18.21 14.50 -14.03
CA ALA A 383 18.85 13.88 -12.88
C ALA A 383 17.96 12.86 -12.15
N ASP A 384 16.67 12.81 -12.48
CA ASP A 384 15.66 11.99 -11.79
C ASP A 384 14.49 11.70 -12.73
N ASP A 385 14.49 10.48 -13.24
CA ASP A 385 13.46 9.92 -14.10
C ASP A 385 12.20 9.48 -13.33
N LEU A 386 12.17 9.67 -12.00
CA LEU A 386 11.13 9.21 -11.08
C LEU A 386 11.11 7.69 -10.84
N ALA A 387 12.10 6.95 -11.33
CA ALA A 387 12.18 5.51 -11.08
C ALA A 387 12.31 5.20 -9.57
N GLY A 388 11.97 3.97 -9.20
CA GLY A 388 12.20 3.47 -7.85
C GLY A 388 13.67 3.58 -7.42
N PRO A 389 13.96 3.43 -6.12
CA PRO A 389 15.32 3.56 -5.62
C PRO A 389 16.21 2.49 -6.27
N ASP A 390 17.47 2.79 -6.61
CA ASP A 390 18.32 1.83 -7.31
C ASP A 390 18.71 0.65 -6.39
N TRP A 391 18.07 -0.50 -6.61
CA TRP A 391 18.33 -1.71 -5.84
C TRP A 391 19.68 -2.33 -6.18
N CYS A 392 20.23 -2.07 -7.37
CA CYS A 392 21.45 -2.67 -7.89
C CYS A 392 22.70 -1.80 -7.62
N ASP A 393 22.53 -0.49 -7.40
CA ASP A 393 23.59 0.47 -7.11
C ASP A 393 23.24 1.36 -5.90
N ASN A 394 23.53 0.87 -4.69
CA ASN A 394 23.33 1.64 -3.46
C ASN A 394 24.40 1.37 -2.39
N HIS A 395 24.53 2.32 -1.45
CA HIS A 395 25.56 2.28 -0.42
C HIS A 395 25.50 1.03 0.47
N ARG A 396 24.28 0.58 0.82
CA ARG A 396 24.08 -0.63 1.64
C ARG A 396 24.63 -1.86 0.93
N LEU A 397 24.26 -2.04 -0.33
CA LEU A 397 24.74 -3.14 -1.15
C LEU A 397 26.27 -3.08 -1.34
N HIS A 398 26.82 -1.93 -1.70
CA HIS A 398 28.27 -1.77 -1.88
C HIS A 398 29.07 -2.06 -0.62
N THR A 399 28.56 -1.61 0.54
CA THR A 399 29.15 -1.88 1.84
C THR A 399 29.12 -3.36 2.15
N TRP A 400 27.97 -4.02 1.95
CA TRP A 400 27.84 -5.46 2.15
C TRP A 400 28.78 -6.26 1.24
N LEU A 401 28.80 -5.97 -0.07
CA LEU A 401 29.68 -6.62 -1.05
C LEU A 401 31.16 -6.41 -0.72
N ALA A 402 31.57 -5.19 -0.34
CA ALA A 402 32.96 -4.91 0.06
C ALA A 402 33.38 -5.73 1.28
N GLN A 403 32.51 -5.83 2.29
CA GLN A 403 32.76 -6.66 3.47
C GLN A 403 32.85 -8.15 3.11
N ARG A 404 31.97 -8.65 2.24
CA ARG A 404 32.00 -10.07 1.81
C ARG A 404 33.26 -10.40 1.02
N ARG A 405 33.63 -9.56 0.06
CA ARG A 405 34.88 -9.71 -0.71
C ARG A 405 36.11 -9.73 0.19
N ALA A 406 36.15 -8.89 1.23
CA ALA A 406 37.23 -8.87 2.20
C ALA A 406 37.26 -10.11 3.11
N ALA A 407 36.09 -10.66 3.48
CA ALA A 407 35.97 -11.83 4.33
C ALA A 407 36.18 -13.17 3.60
N PHE A 408 36.05 -13.18 2.26
CA PHE A 408 36.05 -14.40 1.45
C PHE A 408 37.26 -15.32 1.68
N PRO A 409 38.53 -14.85 1.71
CA PRO A 409 39.66 -15.76 1.90
C PRO A 409 39.59 -16.54 3.22
N ALA A 410 39.19 -15.87 4.31
CA ALA A 410 39.04 -16.52 5.61
C ALA A 410 37.84 -17.48 5.64
N TRP A 411 36.75 -17.12 4.96
CA TRP A 411 35.60 -18.01 4.81
C TRP A 411 35.95 -19.27 4.00
N ALA A 412 36.67 -19.12 2.88
CA ALA A 412 37.09 -20.23 2.01
C ALA A 412 38.04 -21.21 2.73
N ASP A 413 38.91 -20.69 3.59
CA ASP A 413 39.77 -21.51 4.45
C ASP A 413 38.94 -22.29 5.49
N ALA A 414 37.97 -21.62 6.13
CA ALA A 414 37.09 -22.23 7.12
C ALA A 414 36.12 -23.28 6.52
N ALA A 415 35.65 -23.03 5.30
CA ALA A 415 34.80 -23.93 4.52
C ALA A 415 35.59 -25.15 3.95
N GLY A 416 36.92 -25.13 4.05
CA GLY A 416 37.81 -26.18 3.58
C GLY A 416 38.18 -26.01 2.11
N GLY A 417 39.48 -26.12 1.81
CA GLY A 417 40.01 -26.05 0.44
C GLY A 417 40.54 -24.68 0.01
N GLY A 418 40.28 -23.62 0.77
CA GLY A 418 40.80 -22.27 0.52
C GLY A 418 40.32 -21.69 -0.82
N THR A 419 40.83 -20.51 -1.19
CA THR A 419 40.37 -19.80 -2.40
C THR A 419 40.64 -20.55 -3.71
N ALA A 420 41.49 -21.58 -3.71
CA ALA A 420 41.75 -22.42 -4.87
C ALA A 420 40.64 -23.46 -5.12
N ALA A 421 39.95 -23.91 -4.07
CA ALA A 421 38.84 -24.86 -4.18
C ALA A 421 37.51 -24.13 -4.42
N TRP A 422 37.37 -22.91 -3.92
CA TRP A 422 36.21 -22.05 -4.08
C TRP A 422 36.45 -21.07 -5.24
N ASP A 423 36.37 -21.59 -6.46
CA ASP A 423 36.76 -20.90 -7.70
C ASP A 423 35.61 -20.21 -8.44
N PHE A 424 34.41 -20.24 -7.86
CA PHE A 424 33.15 -19.73 -8.42
C PHE A 424 32.64 -20.47 -9.66
N SER A 425 33.14 -21.69 -9.93
CA SER A 425 32.59 -22.55 -10.98
C SER A 425 31.21 -23.14 -10.59
N PRO A 426 30.36 -23.51 -11.56
CA PRO A 426 29.13 -24.26 -11.29
C PRO A 426 29.37 -25.55 -10.49
N GLU A 427 30.47 -26.27 -10.75
CA GLU A 427 30.83 -27.50 -10.03
C GLU A 427 31.16 -27.25 -8.56
N SER A 428 31.60 -26.05 -8.20
CA SER A 428 31.85 -25.68 -6.80
C SER A 428 30.56 -25.60 -5.96
N LEU A 429 29.39 -25.47 -6.60
CA LEU A 429 28.09 -25.45 -5.92
C LEU A 429 27.70 -26.81 -5.35
N ASP A 430 28.08 -27.91 -5.99
CA ASP A 430 27.86 -29.26 -5.46
C ASP A 430 28.59 -29.44 -4.11
N ARG A 431 29.81 -28.88 -4.02
CA ARG A 431 30.57 -28.83 -2.75
C ARG A 431 29.91 -27.93 -1.71
N LEU A 432 29.36 -26.78 -2.13
CA LEU A 432 28.65 -25.88 -1.22
C LEU A 432 27.42 -26.58 -0.63
N GLU A 433 26.66 -27.28 -1.47
CA GLU A 433 25.49 -28.04 -1.07
C GLU A 433 25.84 -29.11 -0.02
N ASP A 434 26.85 -29.94 -0.31
CA ASP A 434 27.34 -30.96 0.63
C ASP A 434 27.74 -30.35 1.98
N LEU A 435 28.39 -29.19 1.95
CA LEU A 435 28.85 -28.51 3.16
C LEU A 435 27.68 -27.96 3.99
N VAL A 436 26.65 -27.41 3.34
CA VAL A 436 25.45 -26.89 4.01
C VAL A 436 24.62 -28.04 4.60
N ARG A 437 24.37 -29.11 3.83
CA ARG A 437 23.66 -30.32 4.29
C ARG A 437 24.42 -31.06 5.40
N GLY A 438 25.76 -31.00 5.39
CA GLY A 438 26.60 -31.57 6.43
C GLY A 438 26.61 -30.75 7.72
N ARG A 439 26.34 -29.44 7.64
CA ARG A 439 26.39 -28.51 8.78
C ARG A 439 25.04 -28.34 9.48
N PHE A 440 23.93 -28.41 8.74
CA PHE A 440 22.58 -28.18 9.24
C PHE A 440 21.69 -29.39 8.96
N ALA A 441 20.92 -29.83 9.96
CA ALA A 441 20.06 -31.00 9.85
C ALA A 441 18.61 -30.67 9.49
N THR A 442 18.12 -29.46 9.85
CA THR A 442 16.72 -29.06 9.61
C THR A 442 16.60 -27.60 9.13
N TYR A 443 15.46 -27.30 8.50
CA TYR A 443 15.11 -25.95 8.06
C TYR A 443 15.13 -24.93 9.21
N GLU A 444 14.61 -25.30 10.38
CA GLU A 444 14.57 -24.41 11.55
C GLU A 444 15.98 -24.07 12.06
N GLU A 445 16.91 -25.03 11.99
CA GLU A 445 18.30 -24.83 12.41
C GLU A 445 19.02 -23.80 11.52
N ILE A 446 18.88 -23.93 10.20
CA ILE A 446 19.49 -22.99 9.24
C ILE A 446 18.79 -21.63 9.27
N ALA A 447 17.47 -21.58 9.48
CA ALA A 447 16.72 -20.33 9.65
C ALA A 447 17.15 -19.56 10.90
N ALA A 448 17.38 -20.26 12.02
CA ALA A 448 17.91 -19.67 13.24
C ALA A 448 19.36 -19.16 13.06
N ALA A 449 20.13 -19.75 12.16
CA ALA A 449 21.50 -19.37 11.83
C ALA A 449 21.61 -18.25 10.77
N ARG A 450 20.54 -17.49 10.48
CA ARG A 450 20.50 -16.47 9.40
C ARG A 450 21.67 -15.47 9.40
N ASN A 451 22.16 -15.09 10.58
CA ASN A 451 23.25 -14.13 10.75
C ASN A 451 24.63 -14.80 11.00
N ASP A 452 24.69 -16.14 10.91
CA ASP A 452 25.94 -16.88 11.09
C ASP A 452 26.93 -16.54 9.96
N PRO A 453 28.20 -16.19 10.28
CA PRO A 453 29.18 -15.80 9.27
C PRO A 453 29.42 -16.86 8.19
N PHE A 454 29.26 -18.15 8.49
CA PHE A 454 29.36 -19.19 7.48
C PHE A 454 28.19 -19.12 6.49
N LEU A 455 26.94 -19.03 6.97
CA LEU A 455 25.76 -19.01 6.12
C LEU A 455 25.71 -17.74 5.25
N VAL A 456 26.03 -16.57 5.83
CA VAL A 456 26.10 -15.31 5.07
C VAL A 456 27.18 -15.37 3.99
N GLY A 457 28.33 -16.01 4.27
CA GLY A 457 29.38 -16.23 3.28
C GLY A 457 28.99 -17.23 2.18
N ALA A 458 28.26 -18.29 2.54
CA ALA A 458 27.73 -19.28 1.60
C ALA A 458 26.72 -18.65 0.64
N ALA A 459 25.78 -17.84 1.15
CA ALA A 459 24.80 -17.12 0.35
C ALA A 459 25.46 -16.14 -0.63
N TRP A 460 26.45 -15.38 -0.15
CA TRP A 460 27.25 -14.51 -1.02
C TRP A 460 28.01 -15.31 -2.10
N TYR A 461 28.66 -16.42 -1.74
CA TYR A 461 29.38 -17.24 -2.71
C TYR A 461 28.45 -17.78 -3.80
N PHE A 462 27.29 -18.32 -3.41
CA PHE A 462 26.29 -18.81 -4.35
C PHE A 462 25.80 -17.72 -5.31
N GLY A 463 25.46 -16.54 -4.79
CA GLY A 463 25.07 -15.41 -5.65
C GLY A 463 26.19 -14.91 -6.56
N GLU A 464 27.45 -14.94 -6.12
CA GLU A 464 28.60 -14.59 -6.97
C GLU A 464 28.82 -15.58 -8.13
N VAL A 465 28.48 -16.87 -7.96
CA VAL A 465 28.49 -17.82 -9.08
C VAL A 465 27.47 -17.39 -10.13
N GLN A 466 26.25 -17.03 -9.71
CA GLN A 466 25.20 -16.54 -10.62
C GLN A 466 25.62 -15.25 -11.34
N VAL A 467 26.21 -14.29 -10.62
CA VAL A 467 26.71 -13.02 -11.21
C VAL A 467 27.80 -13.26 -12.26
N ARG A 468 28.71 -14.22 -12.02
CA ARG A 468 29.86 -14.47 -12.90
C ARG A 468 29.54 -15.36 -14.08
N GLU A 469 28.75 -16.40 -13.86
CA GLU A 469 28.44 -17.41 -14.87
C GLU A 469 27.22 -17.02 -15.73
N CYS A 470 26.26 -16.30 -15.14
CA CYS A 470 25.00 -15.93 -15.82
C CYS A 470 24.89 -14.42 -16.12
N GLY A 471 25.85 -13.60 -15.70
CA GLY A 471 25.79 -12.14 -15.90
C GLY A 471 24.71 -11.43 -15.07
N ALA A 472 24.20 -12.09 -14.03
CA ALA A 472 23.22 -11.56 -13.11
C ALA A 472 23.77 -10.37 -12.31
N LEU A 473 22.88 -9.60 -11.67
CA LEU A 473 23.22 -8.44 -10.86
C LEU A 473 22.80 -8.66 -9.40
N TRP A 474 23.67 -8.28 -8.47
CA TRP A 474 23.27 -8.17 -7.08
C TRP A 474 22.30 -7.01 -6.92
N ARG A 475 21.26 -7.22 -6.12
CA ARG A 475 20.32 -6.19 -5.70
C ARG A 475 20.04 -6.28 -4.21
N CYS A 476 19.74 -5.15 -3.58
CA CYS A 476 19.33 -5.08 -2.18
C CYS A 476 18.53 -3.81 -1.97
N ARG A 477 17.48 -3.89 -1.14
CA ARG A 477 16.70 -2.71 -0.75
C ARG A 477 17.65 -1.67 -0.17
N PRO A 478 17.71 -0.45 -0.73
CA PRO A 478 18.67 0.56 -0.28
C PRO A 478 18.48 0.93 1.20
N GLN A 479 17.22 1.08 1.60
CA GLN A 479 16.82 1.33 2.98
C GLN A 479 16.94 0.05 3.83
N PRO A 480 17.43 0.13 5.08
CA PRO A 480 17.34 -0.96 6.07
C PRO A 480 15.88 -1.36 6.31
N PRO A 481 15.62 -2.61 6.76
CA PRO A 481 14.27 -3.05 7.03
C PRO A 481 13.76 -2.37 8.31
N GLU A 482 12.46 -2.11 8.36
CA GLU A 482 11.82 -1.59 9.58
C GLU A 482 11.87 -2.65 10.70
N ASP A 483 11.68 -3.92 10.35
CA ASP A 483 11.88 -5.06 11.23
C ASP A 483 13.29 -5.66 11.02
N PRO A 484 14.20 -5.57 12.01
CA PRO A 484 15.52 -6.21 11.95
C PRO A 484 15.47 -7.73 11.78
N ASP A 485 14.34 -8.36 12.07
CA ASP A 485 14.10 -9.79 11.95
C ASP A 485 13.41 -10.19 10.63
N ASP A 486 13.16 -9.25 9.72
CA ASP A 486 12.63 -9.53 8.39
C ASP A 486 13.55 -10.51 7.64
N LEU A 487 13.03 -11.71 7.39
CA LEU A 487 13.76 -12.79 6.75
C LEU A 487 13.89 -12.60 5.24
N HIS A 488 13.15 -11.65 4.66
CA HIS A 488 13.08 -11.36 3.23
C HIS A 488 13.94 -10.16 2.83
N ASP A 489 14.38 -9.31 3.78
CA ASP A 489 15.28 -8.20 3.50
C ASP A 489 16.76 -8.62 3.46
N VAL A 490 17.10 -9.38 2.43
CA VAL A 490 18.44 -9.90 2.17
C VAL A 490 18.94 -9.46 0.79
N PRO A 491 20.26 -9.40 0.57
CA PRO A 491 20.80 -9.23 -0.79
C PRO A 491 20.37 -10.39 -1.69
N MET A 492 19.79 -10.04 -2.83
CA MET A 492 19.26 -10.96 -3.85
C MET A 492 20.06 -10.84 -5.14
N VAL A 493 19.88 -11.79 -6.06
CA VAL A 493 20.50 -11.77 -7.38
C VAL A 493 19.41 -11.80 -8.45
N GLN A 494 19.41 -10.81 -9.33
CA GLN A 494 18.43 -10.65 -10.41
C GLN A 494 19.08 -10.92 -11.77
N ALA A 495 18.35 -11.59 -12.66
CA ALA A 495 18.74 -11.72 -14.06
C ALA A 495 18.83 -10.34 -14.72
N ARG A 496 19.68 -10.19 -15.72
CA ARG A 496 19.71 -8.91 -16.43
C ARG A 496 18.42 -8.79 -17.25
N GLU A 497 17.71 -7.67 -17.10
CA GLU A 497 16.58 -7.38 -18.00
C GLU A 497 17.06 -7.45 -19.46
N PRO A 498 16.32 -8.16 -20.34
CA PRO A 498 16.58 -8.06 -21.76
C PRO A 498 16.47 -6.59 -22.17
N ALA A 499 17.37 -6.14 -23.06
CA ALA A 499 17.21 -4.82 -23.64
C ALA A 499 15.84 -4.78 -24.35
N PRO A 500 15.06 -3.69 -24.22
CA PRO A 500 13.82 -3.59 -24.97
C PRO A 500 14.15 -3.78 -26.45
N ASP A 501 13.52 -4.77 -27.09
CA ASP A 501 13.74 -5.04 -28.51
C ASP A 501 13.34 -3.79 -29.30
N GLU A 502 14.30 -3.18 -30.01
CA GLU A 502 14.08 -2.00 -30.85
C GLU A 502 13.17 -2.28 -32.08
N ASP A 503 12.65 -3.50 -32.22
CA ASP A 503 11.95 -4.02 -33.40
C ASP A 503 10.54 -4.59 -33.10
N GLN A 504 9.89 -4.25 -31.99
CA GLN A 504 8.43 -4.44 -31.88
C GLN A 504 7.72 -3.27 -32.55
N ASP A 505 7.60 -3.35 -33.88
CA ASP A 505 6.66 -2.54 -34.65
C ASP A 505 5.25 -2.75 -34.05
N GLU A 506 4.67 -1.66 -33.55
CA GLU A 506 3.27 -1.53 -33.15
C GLU A 506 2.36 -1.83 -34.36
N ASP A 507 2.12 -3.10 -34.70
CA ASP A 507 1.12 -3.50 -35.70
C ASP A 507 0.85 -5.04 -35.62
N GLU A 508 0.27 -5.53 -34.52
CA GLU A 508 -0.48 -6.80 -34.58
C GLU A 508 -1.89 -6.62 -33.98
N ASP A 509 -2.87 -6.68 -34.90
CA ASP A 509 -4.30 -6.73 -34.67
C ASP A 509 -4.65 -7.75 -33.57
N TRP A 510 -5.40 -7.30 -32.57
CA TRP A 510 -6.06 -8.15 -31.57
C TRP A 510 -7.14 -9.02 -32.23
N GLU A 511 -6.77 -10.17 -32.79
CA GLU A 511 -7.72 -11.26 -33.01
C GLU A 511 -7.74 -12.16 -31.76
N ASP A 512 -8.91 -12.17 -31.10
CA ASP A 512 -9.40 -13.14 -30.12
C ASP A 512 -8.84 -14.55 -30.39
N ASP A 513 -7.93 -15.02 -29.54
CA ASP A 513 -7.74 -16.44 -29.29
C ASP A 513 -7.69 -16.67 -27.77
N GLU A 514 -8.81 -17.17 -27.24
CA GLU A 514 -8.94 -17.78 -25.93
C GLU A 514 -7.90 -18.93 -25.80
N ASN A 515 -6.72 -18.62 -25.27
CA ASN A 515 -5.76 -19.63 -24.83
C ASN A 515 -5.48 -19.44 -23.34
N ASP A 516 -6.18 -20.24 -22.54
CA ASP A 516 -5.91 -20.48 -21.12
C ASP A 516 -4.52 -21.13 -20.93
N GLY A 517 -3.47 -20.34 -20.97
CA GLY A 517 -2.10 -20.76 -20.69
C GLY A 517 -1.33 -19.62 -20.05
N GLU A 518 -1.13 -19.75 -18.73
CA GLU A 518 -0.12 -19.11 -17.87
C GLU A 518 0.41 -17.75 -18.36
N ASP A 519 0.07 -16.70 -17.61
CA ASP A 519 0.64 -15.35 -17.67
C ASP A 519 2.19 -15.41 -17.71
N ASP A 520 2.77 -15.55 -18.89
CA ASP A 520 4.16 -15.22 -19.18
C ASP A 520 4.24 -13.69 -19.36
N GLU A 521 3.87 -12.95 -18.32
CA GLU A 521 4.41 -11.60 -18.14
C GLU A 521 5.92 -11.75 -17.93
N ASP A 522 6.72 -10.92 -18.59
CA ASP A 522 8.20 -10.87 -18.59
C ASP A 522 8.82 -10.82 -17.17
N TYR A 523 8.73 -11.91 -16.41
CA TYR A 523 9.16 -11.93 -15.02
C TYR A 523 10.67 -12.10 -14.98
N VAL A 524 11.39 -11.02 -14.71
CA VAL A 524 12.83 -11.06 -14.51
C VAL A 524 13.13 -12.02 -13.37
N HIS A 525 13.91 -13.06 -13.63
CA HIS A 525 14.22 -14.05 -12.62
C HIS A 525 15.01 -13.43 -11.45
N ILE A 526 14.47 -13.54 -10.23
CA ILE A 526 15.11 -13.08 -8.99
C ILE A 526 15.34 -14.28 -8.07
N CYS A 527 16.57 -14.41 -7.58
CA CYS A 527 16.99 -15.42 -6.62
C CYS A 527 17.28 -14.76 -5.26
N ASP A 528 16.74 -15.32 -4.18
CA ASP A 528 17.24 -15.12 -2.82
C ASP A 528 18.24 -16.24 -2.49
N PRO A 529 19.57 -15.98 -2.52
CA PRO A 529 20.57 -17.00 -2.23
C PRO A 529 20.44 -17.59 -0.82
N THR A 530 19.99 -16.80 0.16
CA THR A 530 19.83 -17.27 1.53
C THR A 530 18.62 -18.19 1.64
N GLY A 531 17.50 -17.80 1.03
CA GLY A 531 16.29 -18.60 0.91
C GLY A 531 16.54 -19.95 0.22
N GLU A 532 17.28 -19.97 -0.89
CA GLU A 532 17.61 -21.20 -1.61
C GLU A 532 18.49 -22.15 -0.79
N LEU A 533 19.47 -21.63 -0.05
CA LEU A 533 20.26 -22.44 0.88
C LEU A 533 19.39 -23.06 2.00
N ARG A 534 18.40 -22.33 2.52
CA ARG A 534 17.44 -22.87 3.49
C ARG A 534 16.54 -23.93 2.85
N ALA A 535 16.08 -23.68 1.64
CA ALA A 535 15.19 -24.56 0.90
C ALA A 535 15.83 -25.92 0.58
N LEU A 536 17.16 -26.03 0.51
CA LEU A 536 17.84 -27.33 0.39
C LEU A 536 17.39 -28.36 1.43
N LEU A 537 17.06 -27.93 2.66
CA LEU A 537 16.66 -28.83 3.74
C LEU A 537 15.16 -29.17 3.72
N LEU A 538 14.37 -28.47 2.92
CA LEU A 538 12.96 -28.78 2.64
C LEU A 538 12.79 -29.63 1.39
N ARG A 539 13.65 -29.40 0.40
CA ARG A 539 13.62 -30.03 -0.92
C ARG A 539 14.36 -31.37 -0.92
N GLY A 540 13.86 -32.35 -1.66
CA GLY A 540 14.46 -33.68 -1.78
C GLY A 540 15.85 -33.66 -2.43
N PRO A 541 16.61 -34.78 -2.39
CA PRO A 541 18.01 -34.86 -2.83
C PRO A 541 18.23 -34.60 -4.33
N GLU A 542 17.16 -34.55 -5.12
CA GLU A 542 17.17 -34.22 -6.55
C GLU A 542 17.28 -32.71 -6.82
N ASN A 543 17.13 -31.86 -5.80
CA ASN A 543 17.24 -30.41 -5.93
C ASN A 543 18.66 -29.95 -5.64
N HIS A 544 19.32 -29.45 -6.68
CA HIS A 544 20.70 -28.99 -6.63
C HIS A 544 20.80 -27.48 -6.79
N LEU A 545 21.73 -26.84 -6.08
CA LEU A 545 21.99 -25.41 -6.25
C LEU A 545 22.37 -25.05 -7.68
N ARG A 546 23.06 -25.94 -8.40
CA ARG A 546 23.41 -25.70 -9.80
C ARG A 546 22.20 -25.57 -10.74
N ALA A 547 21.06 -26.17 -10.40
CA ALA A 547 19.87 -26.15 -11.24
C ALA A 547 19.24 -24.73 -11.31
N THR A 548 19.51 -23.88 -10.32
CA THR A 548 19.04 -22.49 -10.35
C THR A 548 19.71 -21.67 -11.46
N LEU A 549 20.91 -22.08 -11.92
CA LEU A 549 21.61 -21.40 -13.02
C LEU A 549 20.87 -21.52 -14.36
N GLU A 550 20.06 -22.57 -14.52
CA GLU A 550 19.27 -22.82 -15.75
C GLU A 550 18.17 -21.77 -15.95
N HIS A 551 17.79 -21.05 -14.89
CA HIS A 551 16.73 -20.04 -14.92
C HIS A 551 17.19 -18.68 -15.46
N TYR A 552 18.48 -18.53 -15.76
CA TYR A 552 19.08 -17.30 -16.29
C TYR A 552 19.47 -17.41 -17.79
N GLY A 553 19.13 -18.53 -18.44
CA GLY A 553 19.63 -18.92 -19.77
C GLY A 553 18.68 -18.69 -20.92
#